data_AF-A0A946XR65-F1
#
_entry.id   AF-A0A946XR65-F1
#
_cell.length_a   1.000
_cell.length_b   1.000
_cell.length_c   1.000
_cell.angle_alpha   90.00
_cell.angle_beta   90.00
_cell.angle_gamma   90.00
#
_symmetry.space_group_name_H-M   'P 1'
#
loop_
_entity.id
_entity.type
_entity.pdbx_description
1 polymer ?
#
loop_
_entity_poly.entity_id
_entity_poly.type
_entity_poly.pdbx_seq_one_letter_code
_entity_poly.pdbx_strand_id
1 'polypeptide(L)'
;MLNKIYSLVLILGLLSFVSCDGGKEFVEIKDSREPGRFSPDPELGLSFKDRVGITSAANSSPESSKVSFFVKMVGPKTLIDGEKARFDAFCKTLKVGKGNPPFEWTKPDEWNDVEGTAMRIANFNFGQDKKGECYFTVLPGGGQLLANLNRWRSQMELPDATLQEAEALPSRQFLFGEGKYVEIEGSFKGFGASEAKDGYKMIGIIMPELQIGGPK
;
A
#
# COMPACT_ATOMS: atom_id res chain seq x y z
N MET A 1 1.08 13.01 84.03
CA MET A 1 1.28 14.37 83.49
C MET A 1 2.75 14.53 83.12
N LEU A 2 3.11 14.68 81.84
CA LEU A 2 4.32 15.41 81.41
C LEU A 2 4.35 15.58 79.87
N ASN A 3 4.32 16.85 79.45
CA ASN A 3 4.83 17.53 78.24
C ASN A 3 5.56 16.69 77.16
N LYS A 4 5.14 16.71 75.88
CA LYS A 4 5.28 17.74 74.81
C LYS A 4 6.55 17.57 73.91
N ILE A 5 6.27 17.12 72.67
CA ILE A 5 6.72 17.58 71.32
C ILE A 5 8.18 17.38 70.82
N TYR A 6 8.23 17.04 69.52
CA TYR A 6 9.29 17.18 68.49
C TYR A 6 10.33 16.05 68.48
N SER A 7 10.85 15.55 67.36
CA SER A 7 10.62 15.74 65.93
C SER A 7 11.42 14.63 65.24
N LEU A 8 11.03 14.29 64.01
CA LEU A 8 11.88 13.66 62.98
C LEU A 8 12.43 12.26 63.29
N VAL A 9 11.60 11.26 62.96
CA VAL A 9 12.03 9.89 62.73
C VAL A 9 12.92 9.87 61.48
N LEU A 10 14.21 9.68 61.70
CA LEU A 10 15.24 9.42 60.69
C LEU A 10 15.11 7.94 60.29
N ILE A 11 14.37 7.62 59.22
CA ILE A 11 14.41 6.30 58.58
C ILE A 11 15.19 6.45 57.28
N LEU A 12 16.40 5.91 57.28
CA LEU A 12 17.19 5.62 56.08
C LEU A 12 16.35 4.79 55.11
N GLY A 13 15.78 5.44 54.10
CA GLY A 13 15.23 4.77 52.92
C GLY A 13 16.37 4.46 51.95
N LEU A 14 16.55 3.17 51.66
CA LEU A 14 17.43 2.67 50.61
C LEU A 14 17.21 3.43 49.29
N LEU A 15 18.21 4.22 48.87
CA LEU A 15 18.35 4.70 47.50
C LEU A 15 18.95 3.56 46.67
N SER A 16 18.09 2.69 46.15
CA SER A 16 18.42 1.78 45.06
C SER A 16 18.56 2.60 43.78
N PHE A 17 19.76 3.11 43.50
CA PHE A 17 20.09 3.58 42.16
C PHE A 17 20.17 2.36 41.24
N VAL A 18 19.03 1.99 40.64
CA VAL A 18 19.04 1.16 39.43
C VAL A 18 19.55 2.06 38.31
N SER A 19 20.87 2.08 38.13
CA SER A 19 21.47 2.56 36.90
C SER A 19 21.10 1.55 35.82
N CYS A 20 20.03 1.82 35.06
CA CYS A 20 19.84 1.18 33.77
C CYS A 20 20.97 1.66 32.87
N ASP A 21 22.06 0.88 32.83
CA ASP A 21 23.13 1.05 31.86
C ASP A 21 22.51 0.85 30.47
N GLY A 22 22.23 1.96 29.80
CA GLY A 22 21.65 2.02 28.46
C GLY A 22 22.68 1.71 27.38
N GLY A 23 23.52 0.70 27.61
CA GLY A 23 24.41 0.14 26.61
C GLY A 23 23.57 -0.55 25.55
N LYS A 24 23.10 0.21 24.55
CA LYS A 24 22.64 -0.38 23.30
C LYS A 24 23.84 -1.04 22.66
N GLU A 25 24.00 -2.34 22.88
CA GLU A 25 25.01 -3.14 22.19
C GLU A 25 24.59 -3.23 20.72
N PHE A 26 25.07 -2.30 19.91
CA PHE A 26 24.95 -2.37 18.47
C PHE A 26 26.01 -3.35 17.97
N VAL A 27 25.59 -4.56 17.61
CA VAL A 27 26.43 -5.46 16.82
C VAL A 27 26.43 -4.93 15.39
N GLU A 28 27.46 -4.19 15.03
CA GLU A 28 27.72 -3.83 13.64
C GLU A 28 28.07 -5.12 12.88
N ILE A 29 27.14 -5.59 12.04
CA ILE A 29 27.40 -6.72 11.14
C ILE A 29 28.36 -6.21 10.06
N LYS A 30 29.66 -6.39 10.30
CA LYS A 30 30.73 -6.04 9.35
C LYS A 30 30.89 -7.08 8.24
N ASP A 31 30.52 -8.32 8.53
CA ASP A 31 30.56 -9.41 7.56
C ASP A 31 29.18 -9.62 6.95
N SER A 32 28.99 -9.09 5.75
CA SER A 32 27.95 -9.55 4.85
C SER A 32 28.13 -11.06 4.68
N ARG A 33 27.15 -11.86 5.13
CA ARG A 33 27.11 -13.28 4.79
C ARG A 33 27.20 -13.39 3.28
N GLU A 34 28.18 -14.17 2.79
CA GLU A 34 28.19 -14.63 1.41
C GLU A 34 26.76 -15.07 1.06
N PRO A 35 26.17 -14.57 -0.03
CA PRO A 35 24.91 -15.10 -0.52
C PRO A 35 25.03 -16.62 -0.53
N GLY A 36 24.03 -17.32 0.03
CA GLY A 36 23.99 -18.77 -0.09
C GLY A 36 24.18 -19.15 -1.57
N ARG A 37 24.78 -20.30 -1.87
CA ARG A 37 24.86 -20.78 -3.25
C ARG A 37 23.44 -21.00 -3.77
N PHE A 38 22.89 -20.01 -4.45
CA PHE A 38 21.66 -20.15 -5.21
C PHE A 38 22.05 -20.70 -6.57
N SER A 39 21.25 -21.62 -7.11
CA SER A 39 21.44 -22.10 -8.48
C SER A 39 20.14 -21.87 -9.23
N PRO A 40 20.11 -20.94 -10.20
CA PRO A 40 21.23 -20.10 -10.65
C PRO A 40 21.66 -19.05 -9.62
N ASP A 41 22.89 -18.55 -9.76
CA ASP A 41 23.42 -17.45 -8.94
C ASP A 41 22.49 -16.22 -9.06
N PRO A 42 22.29 -15.46 -7.97
CA PRO A 42 21.44 -14.29 -8.02
C PRO A 42 22.10 -13.21 -8.89
N GLU A 43 21.43 -12.80 -9.95
CA GLU A 43 21.90 -11.71 -10.79
C GLU A 43 21.83 -10.38 -10.02
N LEU A 44 22.98 -9.75 -9.81
CA LEU A 44 23.11 -8.45 -9.16
C LEU A 44 23.04 -7.32 -10.19
N GLY A 45 22.48 -6.17 -9.82
CA GLY A 45 22.43 -4.99 -10.70
C GLY A 45 21.30 -4.98 -11.73
N LEU A 46 20.32 -5.88 -11.60
CA LEU A 46 19.14 -5.93 -12.47
C LEU A 46 18.42 -4.58 -12.56
N SER A 47 18.11 -4.15 -13.79
CA SER A 47 17.22 -3.01 -14.02
C SER A 47 15.80 -3.33 -13.56
N PHE A 48 14.93 -2.33 -13.42
CA PHE A 48 13.52 -2.58 -13.10
C PHE A 48 12.88 -3.57 -14.09
N LYS A 49 13.21 -3.46 -15.37
CA LYS A 49 12.72 -4.37 -16.43
C LYS A 49 13.15 -5.80 -16.18
N ASP A 50 14.41 -6.01 -15.79
CA ASP A 50 14.94 -7.35 -15.55
C ASP A 50 14.37 -7.96 -14.25
N ARG A 51 14.18 -7.14 -13.20
CA ARG A 51 13.55 -7.58 -11.94
C ARG A 51 12.09 -8.00 -12.09
N VAL A 52 11.39 -7.42 -13.06
CA VAL A 52 9.95 -7.69 -13.31
C VAL A 52 9.71 -8.59 -14.52
N GLY A 53 10.78 -9.15 -15.11
CA GLY A 53 10.69 -10.14 -16.19
C GLY A 53 10.28 -9.57 -17.56
N ILE A 54 10.62 -8.31 -17.85
CA ILE A 54 10.39 -7.68 -19.15
C ILE A 54 11.66 -7.83 -19.99
N THR A 55 11.84 -8.98 -20.65
CA THR A 55 12.95 -9.20 -21.59
C THR A 55 12.55 -8.77 -23.01
N SER A 56 13.52 -8.22 -23.74
CA SER A 56 13.36 -7.89 -25.15
C SER A 56 13.32 -9.19 -25.96
N ALA A 57 12.15 -9.53 -26.49
CA ALA A 57 11.85 -10.54 -27.50
C ALA A 57 12.92 -11.61 -27.75
N ALA A 58 12.88 -12.70 -26.98
CA ALA A 58 13.31 -14.01 -27.42
C ALA A 58 12.12 -14.96 -27.26
N ASN A 59 11.81 -15.69 -28.34
CA ASN A 59 10.70 -16.65 -28.42
C ASN A 59 10.89 -17.80 -27.42
N SER A 60 10.43 -17.59 -26.20
CA SER A 60 9.85 -18.62 -25.34
C SER A 60 8.50 -18.08 -24.89
N SER A 61 7.47 -18.93 -24.97
CA SER A 61 6.12 -18.59 -24.53
C SER A 61 6.21 -17.95 -23.14
N PRO A 62 5.83 -16.67 -22.94
CA PRO A 62 6.01 -16.07 -21.64
C PRO A 62 5.02 -16.77 -20.71
N GLU A 63 5.55 -17.42 -19.66
CA GLU A 63 4.83 -17.46 -18.39
C GLU A 63 4.41 -16.02 -18.12
N SER A 64 3.13 -15.72 -18.28
CA SER A 64 2.60 -14.37 -18.19
C SER A 64 3.04 -13.79 -16.85
N SER A 65 3.96 -12.82 -16.85
CA SER A 65 4.24 -12.05 -15.65
C SER A 65 2.96 -11.29 -15.31
N LYS A 66 2.18 -11.84 -14.35
CA LYS A 66 0.86 -11.31 -13.98
C LYS A 66 1.05 -10.04 -13.17
N VAL A 67 1.14 -8.90 -13.85
CA VAL A 67 1.16 -7.59 -13.20
C VAL A 67 -0.28 -7.12 -13.01
N SER A 68 -0.64 -6.75 -11.79
CA SER A 68 -1.94 -6.15 -11.48
C SER A 68 -1.81 -4.64 -11.36
N PHE A 69 -2.72 -3.91 -12.01
CA PHE A 69 -2.84 -2.47 -11.91
C PHE A 69 -4.10 -2.12 -11.13
N PHE A 70 -3.97 -1.24 -10.15
CA PHE A 70 -5.15 -0.69 -9.49
C PHE A 70 -4.89 0.70 -8.96
N VAL A 71 -5.92 1.53 -9.05
CA VAL A 71 -5.99 2.82 -8.38
C VAL A 71 -7.01 2.71 -7.26
N LYS A 72 -6.67 3.22 -6.08
CA LYS A 72 -7.53 3.15 -4.91
C LYS A 72 -7.51 4.46 -4.16
N MET A 73 -8.69 4.87 -3.72
CA MET A 73 -8.93 6.02 -2.88
C MET A 73 -9.72 5.60 -1.64
N VAL A 74 -9.28 6.03 -0.46
CA VAL A 74 -9.88 5.64 0.83
C VAL A 74 -9.84 6.80 1.82
N GLY A 75 -10.90 6.94 2.61
CA GLY A 75 -11.03 8.03 3.59
C GLY A 75 -12.42 8.06 4.22
N PRO A 76 -12.70 9.06 5.07
CA PRO A 76 -14.05 9.30 5.60
C PRO A 76 -15.07 9.40 4.47
N LYS A 77 -16.24 8.79 4.64
CA LYS A 77 -17.27 8.67 3.58
C LYS A 77 -17.62 10.01 2.93
N THR A 78 -17.89 11.04 3.72
CA THR A 78 -18.26 12.37 3.21
C THR A 78 -17.15 13.02 2.39
N LEU A 79 -15.89 12.79 2.78
CA LEU A 79 -14.73 13.27 2.04
C LEU A 79 -14.61 12.55 0.70
N ILE A 80 -14.76 11.22 0.68
CA ILE A 80 -14.69 10.45 -0.57
C ILE A 80 -15.84 10.79 -1.50
N ASP A 81 -17.06 10.96 -0.97
CA ASP A 81 -18.24 11.34 -1.76
C ASP A 81 -18.05 12.69 -2.46
N GLY A 82 -17.39 13.66 -1.81
CA GLY A 82 -17.04 14.95 -2.41
C GLY A 82 -15.90 14.88 -3.45
N GLU A 83 -15.07 13.82 -3.41
CA GLU A 83 -13.86 13.71 -4.22
C GLU A 83 -14.00 12.79 -5.44
N LYS A 84 -15.15 12.12 -5.60
CA LYS A 84 -15.41 11.15 -6.69
C LYS A 84 -15.13 11.72 -8.08
N ALA A 85 -15.54 12.95 -8.36
CA ALA A 85 -15.33 13.58 -9.66
C ALA A 85 -13.84 13.81 -9.96
N ARG A 86 -13.05 14.19 -8.95
CA ARG A 86 -11.60 14.36 -9.07
C ARG A 86 -10.87 13.03 -9.18
N PHE A 87 -11.33 12.01 -8.46
CA PHE A 87 -10.87 10.63 -8.63
C PHE A 87 -11.06 10.15 -10.08
N ASP A 88 -12.25 10.34 -10.65
CA ASP A 88 -12.55 9.95 -12.03
C ASP A 88 -11.69 10.73 -13.03
N ALA A 89 -11.48 12.03 -12.81
CA ALA A 89 -10.60 12.84 -13.64
C ALA A 89 -9.16 12.34 -13.60
N PHE A 90 -8.63 12.05 -12.40
CA PHE A 90 -7.30 11.48 -12.22
C PHE A 90 -7.15 10.15 -12.97
N CYS A 91 -8.11 9.23 -12.81
CA CYS A 91 -8.09 7.92 -13.48
C CYS A 91 -8.02 8.03 -15.01
N LYS A 92 -8.66 9.06 -15.60
CA LYS A 92 -8.64 9.31 -17.05
C LYS A 92 -7.30 9.86 -17.56
N THR A 93 -6.47 10.42 -16.69
CA THR A 93 -5.15 10.97 -17.06
C THR A 93 -4.05 9.91 -17.05
N LEU A 94 -4.27 8.80 -16.33
CA LEU A 94 -3.31 7.72 -16.20
C LEU A 94 -3.04 7.06 -17.55
N LYS A 95 -1.78 7.09 -17.96
CA LYS A 95 -1.32 6.52 -19.23
C LYS A 95 0.10 5.97 -19.11
N VAL A 96 0.48 5.13 -20.06
CA VAL A 96 1.88 4.72 -20.22
C VAL A 96 2.68 5.92 -20.71
N GLY A 97 3.79 6.20 -20.04
CA GLY A 97 4.68 7.33 -20.29
C GLY A 97 6.14 6.90 -20.44
N LYS A 98 7.05 7.87 -20.35
CA LYS A 98 8.50 7.64 -20.52
C LYS A 98 9.27 7.39 -19.21
N GLY A 99 8.59 7.44 -18.05
CA GLY A 99 9.21 7.32 -16.73
C GLY A 99 9.73 5.92 -16.36
N ASN A 100 10.29 5.79 -15.16
CA ASN A 100 10.58 4.51 -14.52
C ASN A 100 10.02 4.52 -13.07
N PRO A 101 8.84 3.94 -12.81
CA PRO A 101 8.02 3.13 -13.73
C PRO A 101 7.34 3.97 -14.84
N PRO A 102 6.99 3.36 -16.00
CA PRO A 102 6.62 4.08 -17.23
C PRO A 102 5.16 4.56 -17.23
N PHE A 103 4.80 5.36 -16.23
CA PHE A 103 3.45 5.90 -16.09
C PHE A 103 3.49 7.42 -15.92
N GLU A 104 2.50 8.08 -16.49
CA GLU A 104 2.27 9.51 -16.38
C GLU A 104 0.81 9.74 -15.95
N TRP A 105 0.59 10.80 -15.19
CA TRP A 105 -0.72 11.23 -14.72
C TRP A 105 -0.74 12.72 -14.43
N THR A 106 -1.94 13.28 -14.31
CA THR A 106 -2.18 14.62 -13.78
C THR A 106 -3.02 14.49 -12.53
N LYS A 107 -2.46 14.86 -11.37
CA LYS A 107 -3.22 14.92 -10.11
C LYS A 107 -3.99 16.24 -10.02
N PRO A 108 -5.10 16.29 -9.27
CA PRO A 108 -5.71 17.54 -8.83
C PRO A 108 -4.73 18.39 -7.99
N ASP A 109 -4.84 19.72 -8.10
CA ASP A 109 -3.98 20.67 -7.39
C ASP A 109 -4.14 20.56 -5.86
N GLU A 110 -5.32 20.17 -5.40
CA GLU A 110 -5.63 20.03 -3.98
C GLU A 110 -5.07 18.73 -3.35
N TRP A 111 -4.49 17.83 -4.17
CA TRP A 111 -3.86 16.61 -3.69
C TRP A 111 -2.39 16.87 -3.39
N ASN A 112 -1.93 16.40 -2.24
CA ASN A 112 -0.54 16.52 -1.84
C ASN A 112 0.19 15.23 -2.19
N ASP A 113 1.38 15.35 -2.79
CA ASP A 113 2.25 14.20 -3.00
C ASP A 113 2.73 13.65 -1.66
N VAL A 114 2.68 12.33 -1.56
CA VAL A 114 3.29 11.54 -0.50
C VAL A 114 4.38 10.72 -1.14
N GLU A 115 5.46 10.47 -0.41
CA GLU A 115 6.54 9.62 -0.91
C GLU A 115 5.96 8.27 -1.39
N GLY A 116 6.28 7.91 -2.63
CA GLY A 116 5.90 6.64 -3.20
C GLY A 116 6.64 5.49 -2.51
N THR A 117 6.04 4.31 -2.51
CA THR A 117 6.74 3.09 -2.07
C THR A 117 7.08 2.25 -3.30
N ALA A 118 7.84 1.17 -3.11
CA ALA A 118 8.18 0.25 -4.21
C ALA A 118 6.95 -0.28 -4.98
N MET A 119 5.76 -0.29 -4.36
CA MET A 119 4.51 -0.73 -4.98
C MET A 119 3.57 0.43 -5.35
N ARG A 120 3.55 1.52 -4.57
CA ARG A 120 2.69 2.69 -4.81
C ARG A 120 3.45 3.73 -5.62
N ILE A 121 3.23 3.71 -6.93
CA ILE A 121 3.97 4.54 -7.89
C ILE A 121 3.44 5.98 -7.93
N ALA A 122 2.15 6.16 -7.66
CA ALA A 122 1.55 7.44 -7.33
C ALA A 122 0.96 7.32 -5.93
N ASN A 123 1.19 8.30 -5.06
CA ASN A 123 0.75 8.28 -3.67
C ASN A 123 0.40 9.70 -3.23
N PHE A 124 -0.85 9.91 -2.82
CA PHE A 124 -1.38 11.23 -2.49
C PHE A 124 -2.19 11.19 -1.20
N ASN A 125 -2.24 12.34 -0.52
CA ASN A 125 -3.23 12.60 0.51
C ASN A 125 -3.99 13.91 0.25
N PHE A 126 -5.22 13.98 0.76
CA PHE A 126 -6.12 15.12 0.53
C PHE A 126 -7.10 15.30 1.70
N GLY A 127 -7.80 16.44 1.68
CA GLY A 127 -8.68 16.90 2.75
C GLY A 127 -7.95 17.61 3.89
N GLN A 128 -8.70 18.32 4.74
CA GLN A 128 -8.19 19.22 5.78
C GLN A 128 -7.19 18.57 6.75
N ASP A 129 -7.39 17.27 7.05
CA ASP A 129 -6.55 16.50 7.96
C ASP A 129 -5.71 15.41 7.25
N LYS A 130 -5.60 15.45 5.91
CA LYS A 130 -4.93 14.40 5.11
C LYS A 130 -5.49 12.98 5.37
N LYS A 131 -6.76 12.90 5.76
CA LYS A 131 -7.47 11.65 6.08
C LYS A 131 -7.89 10.86 4.84
N GLY A 132 -7.89 11.52 3.67
CA GLY A 132 -8.08 10.86 2.38
C GLY A 132 -6.74 10.46 1.80
N GLU A 133 -6.64 9.23 1.30
CA GLU A 133 -5.49 8.71 0.57
C GLU A 133 -5.93 8.31 -0.84
N CYS A 134 -5.10 8.59 -1.85
CA CYS A 134 -5.27 8.06 -3.20
C CYS A 134 -3.93 7.53 -3.71
N TYR A 135 -3.89 6.30 -4.21
CA TYR A 135 -2.66 5.72 -4.73
C TYR A 135 -2.90 4.84 -5.94
N PHE A 136 -1.94 4.87 -6.84
CA PHE A 136 -1.84 3.98 -7.99
C PHE A 136 -0.74 2.96 -7.73
N THR A 137 -1.10 1.68 -7.83
CA THR A 137 -0.23 0.55 -7.51
C THR A 137 0.00 -0.32 -8.74
N VAL A 138 1.25 -0.75 -8.87
CA VAL A 138 1.68 -1.78 -9.82
C VAL A 138 2.23 -2.95 -9.01
N LEU A 139 1.55 -4.09 -9.06
CA LEU A 139 1.89 -5.25 -8.23
C LEU A 139 2.25 -6.46 -9.12
N PRO A 140 3.54 -6.82 -9.23
CA PRO A 140 3.95 -8.09 -9.83
C PRO A 140 3.39 -9.27 -9.03
N GLY A 141 2.78 -10.25 -9.69
CA GLY A 141 2.11 -11.37 -9.02
C GLY A 141 0.87 -10.94 -8.23
N GLY A 142 0.28 -9.78 -8.57
CA GLY A 142 -0.79 -9.15 -7.80
C GLY A 142 -2.13 -9.90 -7.78
N GLY A 143 -2.24 -11.06 -8.42
CA GLY A 143 -3.41 -11.92 -8.38
C GLY A 143 -4.59 -11.44 -9.21
N GLN A 144 -5.64 -12.28 -9.26
CA GLN A 144 -6.84 -12.05 -10.06
C GLN A 144 -7.78 -11.01 -9.42
N LEU A 145 -8.78 -10.56 -10.18
CA LEU A 145 -9.80 -9.58 -9.77
C LEU A 145 -10.41 -9.93 -8.39
N LEU A 146 -10.92 -11.15 -8.23
CA LEU A 146 -11.60 -11.59 -7.00
C LEU A 146 -10.68 -11.53 -5.78
N ALA A 147 -9.42 -11.98 -5.91
CA ALA A 147 -8.44 -11.95 -4.83
C ALA A 147 -8.06 -10.53 -4.41
N ASN A 148 -8.03 -9.58 -5.37
CA ASN A 148 -7.81 -8.16 -5.06
C ASN A 148 -9.04 -7.55 -4.37
N LEU A 149 -10.25 -7.84 -4.86
CA LEU A 149 -11.50 -7.38 -4.26
C LEU A 149 -11.63 -7.86 -2.81
N ASN A 150 -11.40 -9.14 -2.53
CA ASN A 150 -11.51 -9.68 -1.17
C ASN A 150 -10.44 -9.11 -0.22
N ARG A 151 -9.23 -8.83 -0.71
CA ARG A 151 -8.22 -8.08 0.08
C ARG A 151 -8.70 -6.67 0.45
N TRP A 152 -9.40 -5.98 -0.45
CA TRP A 152 -9.95 -4.66 -0.17
C TRP A 152 -11.16 -4.73 0.76
N ARG A 153 -12.01 -5.74 0.61
CA ARG A 153 -13.16 -5.98 1.50
C ARG A 153 -12.71 -6.33 2.92
N SER A 154 -11.65 -7.14 3.06
CA SER A 154 -11.03 -7.43 4.36
C SER A 154 -10.48 -6.17 5.04
N GLN A 155 -9.90 -5.22 4.27
CA GLN A 155 -9.49 -3.91 4.80
C GLN A 155 -10.65 -3.05 5.29
N MET A 156 -11.89 -3.38 4.90
CA MET A 156 -13.12 -2.67 5.26
C MET A 156 -14.00 -3.48 6.23
N GLU A 157 -13.48 -4.58 6.79
CA GLU A 157 -14.21 -5.53 7.65
C GLU A 157 -15.48 -6.09 7.00
N LEU A 158 -15.45 -6.26 5.67
CA LEU A 158 -16.54 -6.84 4.90
C LEU A 158 -16.28 -8.32 4.61
N PRO A 159 -17.34 -9.16 4.51
CA PRO A 159 -17.20 -10.55 4.12
C PRO A 159 -16.70 -10.66 2.68
N ASP A 160 -16.05 -11.76 2.33
CA ASP A 160 -15.59 -12.02 0.96
C ASP A 160 -16.73 -11.95 -0.05
N ALA A 161 -16.44 -11.41 -1.23
CA ALA A 161 -17.34 -11.46 -2.37
C ALA A 161 -17.22 -12.80 -3.10
N THR A 162 -18.27 -13.15 -3.83
CA THR A 162 -18.27 -14.22 -4.83
C THR A 162 -17.67 -13.74 -6.16
N LEU A 163 -17.30 -14.69 -7.02
CA LEU A 163 -16.84 -14.36 -8.38
C LEU A 163 -17.91 -13.60 -9.18
N GLN A 164 -19.17 -14.03 -9.06
CA GLN A 164 -20.29 -13.40 -9.76
C GLN A 164 -20.47 -11.93 -9.35
N GLU A 165 -20.37 -11.62 -8.06
CA GLU A 165 -20.42 -10.24 -7.56
C GLU A 165 -19.24 -9.41 -8.06
N ALA A 166 -18.04 -9.99 -8.10
CA ALA A 166 -16.85 -9.31 -8.61
C ALA A 166 -16.97 -8.99 -10.11
N GLU A 167 -17.49 -9.92 -10.91
CA GLU A 167 -17.70 -9.73 -12.35
C GLU A 167 -18.84 -8.75 -12.67
N ALA A 168 -19.86 -8.67 -11.81
CA ALA A 168 -20.97 -7.75 -11.93
C ALA A 168 -20.61 -6.29 -11.58
N LEU A 169 -19.41 -6.02 -11.05
CA LEU A 169 -18.96 -4.66 -10.77
C LEU A 169 -18.97 -3.79 -12.05
N PRO A 170 -19.34 -2.50 -11.94
CA PRO A 170 -19.34 -1.58 -13.07
C PRO A 170 -17.97 -1.48 -13.74
N SER A 171 -17.93 -1.45 -15.08
CA SER A 171 -16.71 -1.15 -15.83
C SER A 171 -16.41 0.35 -15.87
N ARG A 172 -15.13 0.70 -15.86
CA ARG A 172 -14.60 2.06 -16.08
C ARG A 172 -13.34 1.98 -16.94
N GLN A 173 -13.18 2.93 -17.86
CA GLN A 173 -11.93 3.08 -18.61
C GLN A 173 -10.77 3.31 -17.64
N PHE A 174 -9.71 2.52 -17.77
CA PHE A 174 -8.53 2.59 -16.93
C PHE A 174 -7.33 2.04 -17.68
N LEU A 175 -6.24 2.82 -17.78
CA LEU A 175 -5.00 2.46 -18.47
C LEU A 175 -5.23 1.83 -19.86
N PHE A 176 -5.06 0.51 -19.95
CA PHE A 176 -5.06 -0.30 -21.17
C PHE A 176 -6.46 -0.73 -21.66
N GLY A 177 -7.53 -0.46 -20.92
CA GLY A 177 -8.86 -0.94 -21.28
C GLY A 177 -9.90 -0.63 -20.21
N GLU A 178 -10.72 -1.63 -19.88
CA GLU A 178 -11.74 -1.50 -18.84
C GLU A 178 -11.29 -2.19 -17.53
N GLY A 179 -11.38 -1.45 -16.43
CA GLY A 179 -11.23 -1.97 -15.08
C GLY A 179 -12.58 -2.09 -14.36
N LYS A 180 -12.63 -2.90 -13.31
CA LYS A 180 -13.80 -3.04 -12.44
C LYS A 180 -13.76 -1.99 -11.34
N TYR A 181 -14.77 -1.14 -11.31
CA TYR A 181 -14.94 -0.10 -10.33
C TYR A 181 -15.55 -0.66 -9.04
N VAL A 182 -14.82 -0.47 -7.94
CA VAL A 182 -15.20 -0.89 -6.60
C VAL A 182 -15.64 0.35 -5.84
N GLU A 183 -16.79 0.27 -5.17
CA GLU A 183 -17.24 1.26 -4.20
C GLU A 183 -17.83 0.51 -3.01
N ILE A 184 -17.15 0.58 -1.87
CA ILE A 184 -17.51 -0.14 -0.64
C ILE A 184 -17.38 0.78 0.57
N GLU A 185 -18.22 0.55 1.56
CA GLU A 185 -18.28 1.31 2.81
C GLU A 185 -18.09 0.33 3.98
N GLY A 186 -17.46 0.77 5.06
CA GLY A 186 -17.16 -0.10 6.19
C GLY A 186 -16.13 0.50 7.14
N SER A 187 -15.55 -0.37 7.96
CA SER A 187 -14.57 0.00 8.98
C SER A 187 -13.17 -0.21 8.41
N PHE A 188 -12.47 0.88 8.12
CA PHE A 188 -11.20 0.81 7.41
C PHE A 188 -10.04 0.53 8.36
N LYS A 189 -9.32 -0.57 8.11
CA LYS A 189 -8.06 -0.90 8.76
C LYS A 189 -6.89 -0.70 7.80
N GLY A 190 -6.18 0.42 8.01
CA GLY A 190 -4.95 0.73 7.29
C GLY A 190 -3.83 -0.27 7.58
N PHE A 191 -2.82 -0.31 6.71
CA PHE A 191 -1.65 -1.16 6.94
C PHE A 191 -0.90 -0.72 8.21
N GLY A 192 -0.65 -1.66 9.13
CA GLY A 192 0.00 -1.37 10.41
C GLY A 192 -0.89 -0.68 11.45
N ALA A 193 -2.18 -0.43 11.16
CA ALA A 193 -3.11 0.11 12.13
C ALA A 193 -3.56 -0.97 13.14
N SER A 194 -3.61 -0.62 14.42
CA SER A 194 -4.13 -1.48 15.48
C SER A 194 -5.65 -1.57 15.45
N GLU A 195 -6.32 -0.48 15.07
CA GLU A 195 -7.78 -0.33 15.12
C GLU A 195 -8.35 0.08 13.75
N ALA A 196 -9.54 -0.42 13.44
CA ALA A 196 -10.32 -0.01 12.29
C ALA A 196 -11.04 1.32 12.58
N LYS A 197 -11.29 2.11 11.55
CA LYS A 197 -12.02 3.39 11.64
C LYS A 197 -13.34 3.30 10.92
N ASP A 198 -14.43 3.50 11.66
CA ASP A 198 -15.79 3.45 11.12
C ASP A 198 -16.11 4.64 10.21
N GLY A 199 -17.15 4.47 9.38
CA GLY A 199 -17.65 5.52 8.50
C GLY A 199 -16.70 5.85 7.34
N TYR A 200 -15.85 4.90 6.95
CA TYR A 200 -14.95 5.04 5.82
C TYR A 200 -15.62 4.53 4.53
N LYS A 201 -15.18 5.12 3.43
CA LYS A 201 -15.49 4.66 2.07
C LYS A 201 -14.18 4.36 1.35
N MET A 202 -14.21 3.32 0.53
CA MET A 202 -13.15 2.98 -0.40
C MET A 202 -13.75 2.92 -1.80
N ILE A 203 -13.15 3.69 -2.71
CA ILE A 203 -13.42 3.60 -4.13
C ILE A 203 -12.13 3.23 -4.87
N GLY A 204 -12.26 2.57 -6.01
CA GLY A 204 -11.07 2.18 -6.76
C GLY A 204 -11.42 1.51 -8.07
N ILE A 205 -10.40 1.32 -8.91
CA ILE A 205 -10.52 0.52 -10.12
C ILE A 205 -9.47 -0.58 -10.04
N ILE A 206 -9.92 -1.83 -10.15
CA ILE A 206 -9.06 -3.01 -10.29
C ILE A 206 -9.05 -3.37 -11.76
N MET A 207 -7.87 -3.35 -12.39
CA MET A 207 -7.73 -3.90 -13.72
C MET A 207 -7.78 -5.43 -13.64
N PRO A 208 -8.74 -6.09 -14.33
CA PRO A 208 -8.69 -7.53 -14.51
C PRO A 208 -7.38 -7.94 -15.18
N GLU A 209 -7.02 -9.21 -15.02
CA GLU A 209 -5.81 -9.75 -15.66
C GLU A 209 -5.83 -9.46 -17.16
N LEU A 210 -4.90 -8.61 -17.62
CA LEU A 210 -4.69 -8.39 -19.04
C LEU A 210 -4.10 -9.67 -19.60
N GLN A 211 -4.85 -10.36 -20.47
CA GLN A 211 -4.24 -11.29 -21.39
C GLN A 211 -3.41 -10.47 -22.38
N ILE A 212 -2.14 -10.20 -22.04
CA ILE A 212 -1.18 -9.68 -23.01
C ILE A 212 -0.90 -10.81 -23.99
N GLY A 213 -1.79 -10.99 -24.96
CA GLY A 213 -1.56 -11.89 -26.08
C GLY A 213 -0.31 -11.42 -26.82
N GLY A 214 0.62 -12.34 -27.05
CA GLY A 214 1.73 -12.12 -27.97
C GLY A 214 1.21 -11.73 -29.36
N PRO A 215 2.01 -11.04 -30.19
CA PRO A 215 1.59 -10.65 -31.52
C PRO A 215 1.11 -11.86 -32.34
N LYS A 216 0.00 -11.69 -33.06
CA LYS A 216 -0.42 -12.59 -34.13
C LYS A 216 0.54 -12.50 -35.31
#